data_AF-A0A959EAP6-F1
#
_entry.id   AF-A0A959EAP6-F1
#
_cell.length_a   1.000
_cell.length_b   1.000
_cell.length_c   1.000
_cell.angle_alpha   90.00
_cell.angle_beta   90.00
_cell.angle_gamma   90.00
#
_symmetry.space_group_name_H-M   'P 1'
#
loop_
_entity.id
_entity.type
_entity.pdbx_description
1 polymer ?
#
loop_
_entity_poly.entity_id
_entity_poly.type
_entity_poly.pdbx_seq_one_letter_code
_entity_poly.pdbx_strand_id
1 'polypeptide(L)'
;MRLIPKRADDKFIFGQLVESNEYKLFIQAVATGAAQPQANASIMAMFNVYVPPPELKRKYNQIVTLIFDKKDILLKKNQLLRRTRDLLLPRLMSGQLTVKEAEASL
;
A
#
# COMPACT_ATOMS: atom_id res chain seq x y z
N MET A 1 5.55 -10.15 7.20
CA MET A 1 4.46 -10.60 8.11
C MET A 1 3.21 -9.79 7.79
N ARG A 2 2.03 -10.42 7.61
CA ARG A 2 0.78 -9.73 7.26
C ARG A 2 -0.07 -9.57 8.51
N LEU A 3 -0.28 -8.34 8.96
CA LEU A 3 -1.17 -8.02 10.07
C LEU A 3 -2.58 -7.78 9.51
N ILE A 4 -3.59 -8.41 10.12
CA ILE A 4 -4.99 -8.31 9.69
C ILE A 4 -5.79 -7.84 10.90
N PRO A 5 -6.42 -6.65 10.85
CA PRO A 5 -7.26 -6.20 11.94
C PRO A 5 -8.50 -7.09 12.06
N LYS A 6 -8.93 -7.35 13.30
CA LYS A 6 -10.12 -8.16 13.58
C LYS A 6 -11.40 -7.53 13.04
N ARG A 7 -11.45 -6.20 12.93
CA ARG A 7 -12.58 -5.48 12.36
C ARG A 7 -12.20 -4.81 11.04
N ALA A 8 -13.09 -4.88 10.07
CA ALA A 8 -12.85 -4.34 8.74
C ALA A 8 -12.72 -2.81 8.72
N ASP A 9 -13.45 -2.12 9.60
CA ASP A 9 -13.41 -0.66 9.75
C ASP A 9 -12.09 -0.14 10.33
N ASP A 10 -11.29 -1.01 10.94
CA ASP A 10 -9.98 -0.62 11.48
C ASP A 10 -8.84 -0.78 10.45
N LYS A 11 -9.12 -1.28 9.23
CA LYS A 11 -8.10 -1.59 8.20
C LYS A 11 -7.14 -0.43 7.91
N PHE A 12 -7.68 0.75 7.61
CA PHE A 12 -6.87 1.90 7.22
C PHE A 12 -6.12 2.52 8.41
N ILE A 13 -6.79 2.67 9.55
CA ILE A 13 -6.19 3.21 10.78
C ILE A 13 -5.05 2.29 11.25
N PHE A 14 -5.30 0.98 11.27
CA PHE A 14 -4.29 0.00 11.65
C PHE A 14 -3.11 -0.02 10.67
N GLY A 15 -3.38 0.07 9.37
CA GLY A 15 -2.33 0.20 8.35
C GLY A 15 -1.47 1.44 8.55
N GLN A 16 -2.09 2.59 8.81
CA GLN A 16 -1.38 3.85 9.06
C GLN A 16 -0.58 3.80 10.37
N LEU A 17 -1.13 3.17 11.42
CA LEU A 17 -0.46 2.98 12.71
C LEU A 17 0.85 2.22 12.54
N VAL A 18 0.83 1.09 11.84
CA VAL A 18 2.03 0.27 11.63
C VAL A 18 3.09 0.98 10.79
N GLU A 19 2.65 1.87 9.89
CA GLU A 19 3.55 2.70 9.09
C GLU A 19 4.07 3.95 9.80
N SER A 20 3.50 4.30 10.96
CA SER A 20 3.91 5.47 11.74
C SER A 20 5.34 5.33 12.27
N ASN A 21 6.02 6.47 12.43
CA ASN A 21 7.38 6.50 12.94
C ASN A 21 7.41 6.04 14.40
N GLU A 22 6.40 6.41 15.18
CA GLU A 22 6.25 6.06 16.59
C GLU A 22 6.18 4.55 16.78
N TYR A 23 5.36 3.86 15.97
CA TYR A 23 5.26 2.41 16.00
C TYR A 23 6.57 1.74 15.57
N LYS A 24 7.21 2.23 14.49
CA LYS A 24 8.49 1.70 14.01
C LYS A 24 9.60 1.86 15.05
N LEU A 25 9.70 3.02 15.68
CA LEU A 25 10.67 3.30 16.75
C LEU A 25 10.43 2.41 17.97
N PHE A 26 9.17 2.23 18.37
CA PHE A 26 8.81 1.30 19.44
C PHE A 26 9.27 -0.13 19.14
N ILE A 27 8.96 -0.65 17.95
CA ILE A 27 9.37 -2.00 17.56
C ILE A 27 10.90 -2.11 17.52
N GLN A 28 11.61 -1.10 17.02
CA GLN A 28 13.07 -1.09 17.03
C GLN A 28 13.64 -1.15 18.46
N ALA A 29 13.13 -0.32 19.37
CA ALA A 29 13.59 -0.27 20.75
C ALA A 29 13.38 -1.60 21.50
N VAL A 30 12.23 -2.26 21.28
CA VAL A 30 11.92 -3.53 21.93
C VAL A 30 12.67 -4.70 21.27
N ALA A 31 12.89 -4.65 19.95
CA ALA A 31 13.62 -5.68 19.22
C ALA A 31 15.12 -5.74 19.59
N THR A 32 15.75 -4.60 19.89
CA THR A 32 17.19 -4.54 20.23
C THR A 32 17.56 -5.17 21.57
N GLY A 33 16.60 -5.43 22.47
CA GLY A 33 16.86 -6.00 23.80
C GLY A 33 16.89 -7.53 23.87
N ALA A 34 16.59 -8.25 22.78
CA ALA A 34 16.47 -9.70 22.77
C ALA A 34 17.60 -10.37 21.96
N ALA A 35 18.20 -11.43 22.49
CA ALA A 35 19.26 -12.21 21.83
C ALA A 35 18.84 -12.81 20.46
N GLN A 36 17.54 -12.86 20.18
CA GLN A 36 16.95 -13.02 18.86
C GLN A 36 15.86 -11.95 18.67
N PRO A 37 16.09 -10.89 17.87
CA PRO A 37 15.12 -9.81 17.63
C PRO A 37 13.97 -10.30 16.75
N GLN A 38 13.07 -11.12 17.30
CA GLN A 38 11.82 -11.46 16.64
C GLN A 38 10.75 -10.59 17.27
N ALA A 39 10.31 -9.55 16.55
CA ALA A 39 9.08 -8.85 16.88
C ALA A 39 7.93 -9.86 16.79
N ASN A 40 7.63 -10.52 17.90
CA ASN A 40 6.54 -11.48 17.99
C ASN A 40 5.22 -10.72 18.19
N ALA A 41 4.09 -11.40 17.97
CA ALA A 41 2.77 -10.78 18.05
C ALA A 41 2.49 -10.13 19.42
N SER A 42 3.05 -10.68 20.50
CA SER A 42 2.90 -10.15 21.86
C SER A 42 3.57 -8.79 22.02
N ILE A 43 4.79 -8.61 21.50
CA ILE A 43 5.51 -7.33 21.52
C ILE A 43 4.74 -6.27 20.72
N MET A 44 4.22 -6.62 19.54
CA MET A 44 3.45 -5.68 18.71
C MET A 44 2.16 -5.22 19.40
N ALA A 45 1.50 -6.11 20.14
CA ALA A 45 0.27 -5.79 20.86
C ALA A 45 0.49 -4.89 22.09
N MET A 46 1.74 -4.69 22.53
CA MET A 46 2.06 -3.79 23.65
C MET A 46 2.05 -2.30 23.26
N PHE A 47 2.00 -1.97 21.97
CA PHE A 47 1.93 -0.58 21.54
C PHE A 47 0.56 0.03 21.88
N ASN A 48 0.54 0.94 22.85
CA ASN A 48 -0.67 1.64 23.24
C ASN A 48 -1.06 2.69 22.19
N VAL A 49 -2.31 2.63 21.75
CA VAL A 49 -2.87 3.58 20.78
C VAL A 49 -4.24 4.03 21.24
N TYR A 50 -4.54 5.31 21.02
CA TYR A 50 -5.88 5.84 21.22
C TYR A 50 -6.80 5.36 20.09
N VAL A 51 -7.89 4.69 20.45
CA VAL A 51 -8.89 4.24 19.47
C VAL A 51 -9.98 5.30 19.35
N PRO A 52 -10.14 5.94 18.17
CA PRO A 52 -11.15 6.97 17.99
C PRO A 52 -12.59 6.42 18.06
N PRO A 53 -13.58 7.27 18.40
CA PRO A 53 -14.99 6.87 18.41
C PRO A 53 -15.48 6.33 17.05
N PRO A 54 -16.48 5.43 17.03
CA PRO A 54 -16.97 4.81 15.80
C PRO A 54 -17.38 5.79 14.70
N GLU A 55 -17.97 6.93 15.06
CA GLU A 55 -18.38 7.95 14.10
C GLU A 55 -17.21 8.60 13.37
N LEU A 56 -16.11 8.85 14.09
CA LEU A 56 -14.90 9.44 13.52
C LEU A 56 -14.21 8.42 12.61
N LYS A 57 -14.18 7.14 13.00
CA LYS A 57 -13.70 6.04 12.15
C LYS A 57 -14.46 5.96 10.84
N ARG A 58 -15.80 6.07 10.89
CA ARG A 58 -16.65 6.04 9.69
C ARG A 58 -16.34 7.20 8.75
N LYS A 59 -16.27 8.43 9.27
CA LYS A 59 -15.94 9.64 8.47
C LYS A 59 -14.55 9.52 7.83
N TYR A 60 -13.56 9.09 8.61
CA TYR A 60 -12.21 8.84 8.11
C TYR A 60 -12.20 7.78 6.99
N ASN A 61 -12.85 6.64 7.20
CA ASN A 61 -12.88 5.56 6.22
C ASN A 61 -13.54 5.99 4.91
N GLN A 62 -14.61 6.79 4.94
CA GLN A 62 -15.25 7.32 3.72
C GLN A 62 -14.28 8.12 2.86
N ILE A 63 -13.44 8.95 3.48
CA ILE A 63 -12.45 9.78 2.77
C ILE A 63 -11.31 8.90 2.25
N VAL A 64 -10.75 8.06 3.13
CA VAL A 64 -9.52 7.31 2.84
C VAL A 64 -9.77 6.20 1.82
N THR A 65 -10.92 5.54 1.85
CA THR A 65 -11.27 4.49 0.88
C THR A 65 -11.19 5.02 -0.54
N LEU A 66 -11.80 6.18 -0.81
CA LEU A 66 -11.77 6.82 -2.14
C LEU A 66 -10.35 7.13 -2.63
N ILE A 67 -9.47 7.56 -1.73
CA ILE A 67 -8.08 7.87 -2.05
C ILE A 67 -7.32 6.59 -2.43
N PHE A 68 -7.48 5.52 -1.64
CA PHE A 68 -6.79 4.26 -1.90
C PHE A 68 -7.33 3.56 -3.16
N ASP A 69 -8.64 3.60 -3.41
CA ASP A 69 -9.23 3.05 -4.63
C ASP A 69 -8.68 3.78 -5.87
N LYS A 70 -8.60 5.12 -5.81
CA LYS A 70 -8.02 5.92 -6.89
C LYS A 70 -6.53 5.60 -7.09
N LYS A 71 -5.77 5.43 -6.01
CA LYS A 71 -4.37 5.01 -6.07
C LYS A 71 -4.23 3.65 -6.77
N ASP A 72 -5.05 2.68 -6.43
CA ASP A 72 -4.99 1.33 -7.03
C ASP A 72 -5.31 1.36 -8.53
N ILE A 73 -6.30 2.15 -8.94
CA ILE A 73 -6.62 2.38 -10.36
C ILE A 73 -5.40 2.98 -11.08
N LEU A 74 -4.77 4.00 -10.50
CA LEU A 74 -3.62 4.67 -11.10
C LEU A 74 -2.40 3.74 -11.20
N LEU A 75 -2.16 2.90 -10.19
CA LEU A 75 -1.09 1.91 -10.21
C LEU A 75 -1.30 0.89 -11.33
N LYS A 76 -2.53 0.37 -11.49
CA LYS A 76 -2.88 -0.56 -12.58
C LYS A 76 -2.71 0.09 -13.95
N LYS A 77 -3.17 1.34 -14.12
CA LYS A 77 -2.96 2.11 -15.36
C LYS A 77 -1.48 2.30 -15.66
N ASN A 78 -0.68 2.65 -14.65
CA ASN A 78 0.77 2.81 -14.84
C ASN A 78 1.45 1.50 -15.25
N GLN A 79 1.07 0.38 -14.65
CA GLN A 79 1.58 -0.94 -15.03
C GLN A 79 1.20 -1.29 -16.47
N LEU A 80 -0.05 -1.03 -16.89
CA LEU A 80 -0.49 -1.25 -18.27
C LEU A 80 0.32 -0.38 -19.25
N LEU A 81 0.43 0.93 -18.98
CA LEU A 81 1.18 1.86 -19.82
C LEU A 81 2.66 1.45 -19.97
N ARG A 82 3.29 0.99 -18.88
CA ARG A 82 4.67 0.46 -18.94
C ARG A 82 4.76 -0.75 -19.85
N ARG A 83 3.86 -1.72 -19.71
CA ARG A 83 3.82 -2.91 -20.57
C ARG A 83 3.60 -2.56 -22.04
N THR A 84 2.65 -1.66 -22.31
CA THR A 84 2.37 -1.17 -23.67
C THR A 84 3.61 -0.49 -24.26
N ARG A 85 4.29 0.38 -23.50
CA ARG A 85 5.56 0.98 -23.92
C ARG A 85 6.61 -0.08 -24.23
N ASP A 86 6.82 -1.04 -23.32
CA ASP A 86 7.87 -2.05 -23.46
C ASP A 86 7.62 -3.00 -24.63
N LEU A 87 6.35 -3.19 -25.02
CA LEU A 87 5.96 -3.96 -26.21
C LEU A 87 6.13 -3.16 -27.52
N LEU A 88 5.65 -1.92 -27.53
CA LEU A 88 5.57 -1.12 -28.77
C LEU A 88 6.89 -0.43 -29.09
N LEU A 89 7.60 0.10 -28.09
CA LEU A 89 8.79 0.92 -28.31
C LEU A 89 9.90 0.17 -29.09
N PRO A 90 10.25 -1.09 -28.78
CA PRO A 90 11.25 -1.81 -29.56
C PRO A 90 10.84 -2.02 -31.03
N ARG A 91 9.55 -2.26 -31.30
CA ARG A 91 9.01 -2.51 -32.64
C ARG A 91 8.91 -1.24 -33.48
N LEU A 92 8.60 -0.12 -32.82
CA LEU A 92 8.63 1.20 -33.44
C LEU A 92 10.07 1.60 -33.79
N MET A 93 11.02 1.39 -32.86
CA MET A 93 12.45 1.71 -33.07
C MET A 93 13.10 0.83 -34.14
N SER A 94 12.67 -0.43 -34.29
CA SER A 94 13.15 -1.33 -35.35
C SER A 94 12.45 -1.14 -36.70
N GLY A 95 11.45 -0.27 -36.79
CA GLY A 95 10.64 -0.06 -38.00
C GLY A 95 9.69 -1.22 -38.34
N GLN A 96 9.55 -2.21 -37.44
CA GLN A 96 8.63 -3.35 -37.60
C GLN A 96 7.16 -2.99 -37.34
N LEU A 97 6.90 -1.78 -36.85
CA LEU A 97 5.58 -1.24 -36.57
C LEU A 97 5.63 0.27 -36.87
N THR A 98 4.61 0.79 -37.52
CA THR A 98 4.44 2.24 -37.72
C THR A 98 3.55 2.84 -36.63
N VAL A 99 3.64 4.15 -36.41
CA VAL A 99 2.80 4.85 -35.42
C VAL A 99 1.31 4.71 -35.75
N LYS A 100 0.92 4.78 -37.04
CA LYS A 100 -0.48 4.58 -37.47
C LYS A 100 -1.02 3.19 -37.12
N GLU A 101 -0.21 2.15 -37.30
CA GLU A 101 -0.60 0.77 -36.98
C GLU A 101 -0.71 0.55 -35.47
N ALA A 102 0.18 1.19 -34.68
CA ALA A 102 0.13 1.15 -33.23
C ALA A 102 -1.12 1.84 -32.67
N GLU A 103 -1.51 3.00 -33.22
CA GLU A 103 -2.72 3.74 -32.84
C GLU A 103 -3.99 2.98 -33.17
N ALA A 104 -4.03 2.26 -34.30
CA ALA A 104 -5.18 1.45 -34.70
C ALA A 104 -5.40 0.20 -33.81
N SER A 105 -4.41 -0.19 -33.02
CA SER A 105 -4.45 -1.36 -32.13
C SER A 105 -4.76 -1.01 -30.66
N LEU A 106 -4.97 0.28 -30.35
CA LEU A 106 -5.31 0.82 -29.03
C LEU A 106 -6.82 1.05 -28.89
#